data_AF-R9ATQ7-F1
#
_entry.id   AF-R9ATQ7-F1
#
_cell.length_a   1.000
_cell.length_b   1.000
_cell.length_c   1.000
_cell.angle_alpha   90.00
_cell.angle_beta   90.00
_cell.angle_gamma   90.00
#
_symmetry.space_group_name_H-M   'P 1'
#
loop_
_entity.id
_entity.type
_entity.pdbx_description
1 polymer ?
#
loop_
_entity_poly.entity_id
_entity_poly.type
_entity_poly.pdbx_seq_one_letter_code
_entity_poly.pdbx_strand_id
1 'polypeptide(L)'
;MNSPDQIIGFFYQNWIFYSILSVLVSLSLYSLTKKMSIGLLDPINFYWTFTFGTSYAVVLLLFINGFLSFLSFFIILFYFILLLVSMWVGFLAKKVELGFRKFKIDGGINSLKNVLVIFLLMYFFLAAFYISKIDWSIFFISRFEANKGIGFVVRIMDVLRLFIISMIAIFIFSKEQGNKRKWGFLILFVILSSFFNGAKFAILESIYLIIVVYCLYFGKFLKIKATNFLQYTVLGIMVLMMALFFTSQLAEKLDYESQYTDLNPAVEMFISRIIANGDMYYLGLVNDVVFRVSEQTSGLFELIFRPYLGEDLTVKIFSTGVESNSLNIGRAIWEYWFPFSLSGGSVDHFDLAAYAYCGIVGGAFFVIFLGFFLGRVNKIKLQLIGRKDKNVFVIVFFSIIYIKSYLMLLSPVVALTTLIDIFFIFILCNFLLLVVKK
;
A
#
# COMPACT_ATOMS: atom_id res chain seq x y z
N MET A 1 9.04 -28.71 -15.36
CA MET A 1 8.83 -27.37 -14.76
C MET A 1 7.60 -26.78 -15.41
N ASN A 2 6.65 -26.29 -14.62
CA ASN A 2 5.44 -25.66 -15.16
C ASN A 2 5.78 -24.26 -15.69
N SER A 3 5.30 -23.89 -16.88
CA SER A 3 5.51 -22.55 -17.46
C SER A 3 4.50 -21.52 -16.89
N PRO A 4 4.78 -20.21 -16.98
CA PRO A 4 3.84 -19.16 -16.56
C PRO A 4 2.48 -19.29 -17.24
N ASP A 5 2.48 -19.55 -18.55
CA ASP A 5 1.25 -19.64 -19.35
C ASP A 5 0.37 -20.81 -18.91
N GLN A 6 0.99 -21.94 -18.51
CA GLN A 6 0.26 -23.08 -17.95
C GLN A 6 -0.40 -22.74 -16.62
N ILE A 7 0.28 -21.96 -15.77
CA ILE A 7 -0.25 -21.54 -14.46
C ILE A 7 -1.39 -20.53 -14.65
N ILE A 8 -1.22 -19.56 -15.55
CA ILE A 8 -2.24 -18.56 -15.88
C ILE A 8 -3.47 -19.26 -16.47
N GLY A 9 -3.27 -20.15 -17.46
CA GLY A 9 -4.36 -20.94 -18.03
C GLY A 9 -5.08 -21.81 -16.99
N PHE A 10 -4.36 -22.38 -16.02
CA PHE A 10 -4.95 -23.12 -14.92
C PHE A 10 -5.87 -22.26 -14.04
N PHE A 11 -5.49 -21.01 -13.73
CA PHE A 11 -6.35 -20.09 -12.98
C PHE A 11 -7.63 -19.75 -13.75
N TYR A 12 -7.52 -19.56 -15.07
CA TYR A 12 -8.68 -19.33 -15.93
C TYR A 12 -9.64 -20.52 -15.95
N GLN A 13 -9.13 -21.75 -16.00
CA GLN A 13 -9.96 -22.94 -15.95
C GLN A 13 -10.64 -23.14 -14.58
N ASN A 14 -10.02 -22.65 -13.50
CA ASN A 14 -10.47 -22.88 -12.12
C ASN A 14 -10.97 -21.60 -11.41
N TRP A 15 -11.39 -20.58 -12.17
CA TRP A 15 -11.73 -19.25 -11.63
C TRP A 15 -12.87 -19.30 -10.59
N ILE A 16 -13.84 -20.21 -10.75
CA ILE A 16 -14.94 -20.41 -9.80
C ILE A 16 -14.39 -20.89 -8.45
N PHE A 17 -13.52 -21.91 -8.48
CA PHE A 17 -12.93 -22.46 -7.28
C PHE A 17 -12.02 -21.45 -6.59
N TYR A 18 -11.21 -20.70 -7.35
CA TYR A 18 -10.44 -19.56 -6.85
C TYR A 18 -11.34 -18.51 -6.16
N SER A 19 -12.48 -18.16 -6.77
CA SER A 19 -13.40 -17.17 -6.22
C SER A 19 -14.02 -17.62 -4.90
N ILE A 20 -14.47 -18.89 -4.82
CA ILE A 20 -15.01 -19.47 -3.59
C ILE A 20 -13.93 -19.47 -2.49
N LEU A 21 -12.72 -19.90 -2.82
CA LEU A 21 -11.60 -19.95 -1.88
C LEU A 21 -11.24 -18.55 -1.38
N SER A 22 -11.19 -17.55 -2.28
CA SER A 22 -10.93 -16.14 -1.94
C SER A 22 -11.96 -15.61 -0.93
N VAL A 23 -13.24 -15.91 -1.11
CA VAL A 23 -14.30 -15.51 -0.17
C VAL A 23 -14.12 -16.21 1.18
N LEU A 24 -13.88 -17.53 1.20
CA LEU A 24 -13.70 -18.29 2.43
C LEU A 24 -12.48 -17.81 3.23
N VAL A 25 -11.34 -17.64 2.56
CA VAL A 25 -10.12 -17.12 3.17
C VAL A 25 -10.36 -15.70 3.69
N SER A 26 -10.97 -14.81 2.90
CA SER A 26 -11.33 -13.45 3.34
C SER A 26 -12.20 -13.48 4.60
N LEU A 27 -13.25 -14.30 4.65
CA LEU A 27 -14.12 -14.40 5.85
C LEU A 27 -13.37 -14.90 7.08
N SER A 28 -12.43 -15.84 6.90
CA SER A 28 -11.58 -16.33 7.98
C SER A 28 -10.64 -15.22 8.50
N LEU A 29 -9.98 -14.48 7.59
CA LEU A 29 -9.07 -13.39 7.90
C LEU A 29 -9.79 -12.21 8.58
N TYR A 30 -11.02 -11.91 8.15
CA TYR A 30 -11.88 -10.92 8.80
C TYR A 30 -12.18 -11.33 10.24
N SER A 31 -12.54 -12.59 10.46
CA SER A 31 -12.88 -13.11 11.79
C SER A 31 -11.72 -13.01 12.77
N LEU A 32 -10.49 -13.17 12.28
CA LEU A 32 -9.25 -13.06 13.04
C LEU A 32 -8.89 -11.60 13.41
N THR A 33 -9.32 -10.61 12.63
CA THR A 33 -8.91 -9.21 12.81
C THR A 33 -10.05 -8.26 13.19
N LYS A 34 -11.31 -8.72 13.20
CA LYS A 34 -12.49 -7.89 13.50
C LYS A 34 -12.44 -7.12 14.82
N LYS A 35 -11.74 -7.63 15.85
CA LYS A 35 -11.57 -6.92 17.13
C LYS A 35 -10.58 -5.77 17.05
N MET A 36 -9.71 -5.77 16.03
CA MET A 36 -8.71 -4.74 15.79
C MET A 36 -9.23 -3.65 14.83
N SER A 37 -10.31 -3.88 14.08
CA SER A 37 -10.86 -2.93 13.10
C SER A 37 -11.88 -1.95 13.69
N ILE A 38 -12.02 -0.79 13.07
CA ILE A 38 -12.98 0.30 13.39
C ILE A 38 -14.38 0.02 12.81
N GLY A 39 -14.51 -1.01 11.97
CA GLY A 39 -15.69 -1.29 11.16
C GLY A 39 -15.25 -1.84 9.80
N LEU A 40 -16.20 -2.03 8.88
CA LEU A 40 -15.93 -2.62 7.55
C LEU A 40 -15.05 -1.73 6.66
N LEU A 41 -15.16 -0.41 6.77
CA LEU A 41 -14.38 0.55 5.98
C LEU A 41 -12.99 0.85 6.56
N ASP A 42 -12.58 0.15 7.63
CA ASP A 42 -11.24 0.30 8.16
C ASP A 42 -10.21 -0.23 7.13
N PRO A 43 -9.13 0.52 6.85
CA PRO A 43 -8.03 0.09 5.99
C PRO A 43 -7.56 -1.35 6.23
N ILE A 44 -7.56 -1.82 7.48
CA ILE A 44 -7.19 -3.20 7.79
C ILE A 44 -7.97 -4.22 6.96
N ASN A 45 -9.27 -4.02 6.72
CA ASN A 45 -10.03 -5.02 5.96
C ASN A 45 -9.70 -4.98 4.47
N PHE A 46 -9.20 -3.87 3.95
CA PHE A 46 -8.74 -3.85 2.57
C PHE A 46 -7.39 -4.56 2.45
N TYR A 47 -6.39 -4.13 3.21
CA TYR A 47 -5.03 -4.65 3.10
C TYR A 47 -4.87 -6.07 3.65
N TRP A 48 -5.56 -6.41 4.73
CA TRP A 48 -5.50 -7.75 5.34
C TRP A 48 -6.59 -8.65 4.77
N THR A 49 -7.86 -8.30 4.95
CA THR A 49 -8.95 -9.23 4.66
C THR A 49 -9.12 -9.47 3.15
N PHE A 50 -9.20 -8.41 2.35
CA PHE A 50 -9.45 -8.52 0.92
C PHE A 50 -8.18 -8.95 0.18
N THR A 51 -7.09 -8.20 0.33
CA THR A 51 -5.84 -8.50 -0.41
C THR A 51 -5.32 -9.87 -0.02
N PHE A 52 -5.05 -10.17 1.26
CA PHE A 52 -4.52 -11.50 1.61
C PHE A 52 -5.55 -12.61 1.38
N GLY A 53 -6.84 -12.28 1.40
CA GLY A 53 -7.90 -13.21 1.03
C GLY A 53 -7.74 -13.75 -0.39
N THR A 54 -7.49 -12.86 -1.34
CA THR A 54 -7.19 -13.23 -2.73
C THR A 54 -5.81 -13.88 -2.87
N SER A 55 -4.79 -13.32 -2.23
CA SER A 55 -3.40 -13.81 -2.26
C SER A 55 -3.25 -15.25 -1.75
N TYR A 56 -3.78 -15.54 -0.57
CA TYR A 56 -3.64 -16.86 0.03
C TYR A 56 -4.59 -17.89 -0.58
N ALA A 57 -5.65 -17.45 -1.27
CA ALA A 57 -6.40 -18.34 -2.15
C ALA A 57 -5.55 -18.80 -3.34
N VAL A 58 -4.74 -17.93 -3.94
CA VAL A 58 -3.75 -18.34 -4.98
C VAL A 58 -2.78 -19.38 -4.42
N VAL A 59 -2.17 -19.11 -3.26
CA VAL A 59 -1.21 -20.04 -2.63
C VAL A 59 -1.85 -21.41 -2.33
N LEU A 60 -3.04 -21.42 -1.74
CA LEU A 60 -3.76 -22.66 -1.43
C LEU A 60 -4.15 -23.42 -2.70
N LEU A 61 -4.62 -22.72 -3.73
CA LEU A 61 -5.00 -23.35 -4.99
C LEU A 61 -3.78 -24.01 -5.66
N LEU A 62 -2.65 -23.31 -5.71
CA LEU A 62 -1.41 -23.86 -6.28
C LEU A 62 -0.88 -25.05 -5.46
N PHE A 63 -0.99 -25.01 -4.13
CA PHE A 63 -0.56 -26.11 -3.28
C PHE A 63 -1.43 -27.37 -3.43
N ILE A 64 -2.76 -27.22 -3.40
CA ILE A 64 -3.71 -28.35 -3.55
C ILE A 64 -3.49 -29.09 -4.87
N ASN A 65 -3.13 -28.36 -5.93
CA ASN A 65 -2.92 -28.91 -7.26
C ASN A 65 -1.45 -29.30 -7.55
N GLY A 66 -0.58 -29.32 -6.53
CA GLY A 66 0.79 -29.81 -6.65
C GLY A 66 1.75 -28.89 -7.42
N PHE A 67 1.41 -27.62 -7.63
CA PHE A 67 2.31 -26.64 -8.25
C PHE A 67 3.37 -26.10 -7.28
N LEU A 68 3.14 -26.21 -5.97
CA LEU A 68 4.06 -25.74 -4.92
C LEU A 68 4.75 -26.91 -4.20
N SER A 69 6.02 -26.72 -3.85
CA SER A 69 6.71 -27.62 -2.94
C SER A 69 6.16 -27.50 -1.52
N PHE A 70 6.25 -28.59 -0.74
CA PHE A 70 5.86 -28.57 0.68
C PHE A 70 6.64 -27.52 1.46
N LEU A 71 7.95 -27.38 1.19
CA LEU A 71 8.81 -26.41 1.87
C LEU A 71 8.29 -24.97 1.66
N SER A 72 8.07 -24.57 0.42
CA SER A 72 7.57 -23.23 0.06
C SER A 72 6.22 -22.93 0.72
N PHE A 73 5.30 -23.89 0.70
CA PHE A 73 3.99 -23.73 1.36
C PHE A 73 4.12 -23.54 2.88
N PHE A 74 4.93 -24.38 3.55
CA PHE A 74 5.09 -24.31 5.00
C PHE A 74 5.82 -23.05 5.47
N ILE A 75 6.74 -22.48 4.68
CA ILE A 75 7.38 -21.19 4.99
C ILE A 75 6.32 -20.07 5.02
N ILE A 76 5.47 -19.98 4.00
CA ILE A 76 4.40 -18.97 3.94
C ILE A 76 3.42 -19.15 5.09
N LEU A 77 2.98 -20.39 5.34
CA LEU A 77 2.07 -20.68 6.45
C LEU A 77 2.70 -20.33 7.82
N PHE A 78 3.97 -20.65 8.01
CA PHE A 78 4.71 -20.33 9.23
C PHE A 78 4.78 -18.82 9.46
N TYR A 79 5.14 -18.04 8.44
CA TYR A 79 5.17 -16.58 8.53
C TYR A 79 3.78 -15.98 8.76
N PHE A 80 2.74 -16.50 8.12
CA PHE A 80 1.37 -16.07 8.38
C PHE A 80 0.97 -16.26 9.86
N ILE A 81 1.27 -17.43 10.43
CA ILE A 81 0.97 -17.72 11.83
C ILE A 81 1.76 -16.79 12.76
N LEU A 82 3.07 -16.61 12.51
CA LEU A 82 3.91 -15.72 13.29
C LEU A 82 3.41 -14.27 13.26
N LEU A 83 3.01 -13.79 12.08
CA LEU A 83 2.47 -12.44 11.91
C LEU A 83 1.19 -12.27 12.74
N LEU A 84 0.27 -13.22 12.64
CA LEU A 84 -1.00 -13.19 13.37
C LEU A 84 -0.78 -13.20 14.89
N VAL A 85 0.05 -14.13 15.40
CA VAL A 85 0.33 -14.26 16.84
C VAL A 85 0.99 -12.99 17.36
N SER A 86 2.03 -12.50 16.69
CA SER A 86 2.73 -11.28 17.11
C SER A 86 1.85 -10.03 17.03
N MET A 87 0.95 -9.94 16.04
CA MET A 87 -0.05 -8.89 15.95
C MET A 87 -1.03 -8.90 17.11
N TRP A 88 -1.51 -10.06 17.53
CA TRP A 88 -2.34 -10.20 18.74
C TRP A 88 -1.58 -9.83 20.01
N VAL A 89 -0.33 -10.29 20.15
CA VAL A 89 0.54 -9.94 21.29
C VAL A 89 0.74 -8.43 21.36
N GLY A 90 1.05 -7.78 20.25
CA GLY A 90 1.18 -6.31 20.17
C GLY A 90 -0.12 -5.60 20.56
N PHE A 91 -1.26 -6.08 20.05
CA PHE A 91 -2.57 -5.49 20.35
C PHE A 91 -2.95 -5.59 21.83
N LEU A 92 -2.64 -6.72 22.48
CA LEU A 92 -2.98 -6.98 23.88
C LEU A 92 -1.98 -6.38 24.88
N ALA A 93 -0.76 -6.03 24.46
CA ALA A 93 0.26 -5.46 25.33
C ALA A 93 -0.22 -4.18 26.04
N LYS A 94 -0.13 -4.16 27.38
CA LYS A 94 -0.77 -3.14 28.22
C LYS A 94 -0.09 -1.77 28.21
N LYS A 95 1.23 -1.67 27.99
CA LYS A 95 1.97 -0.40 28.07
C LYS A 95 3.24 -0.40 27.21
N VAL A 96 3.08 -0.14 25.92
CA VAL A 96 4.18 0.44 25.13
C VAL A 96 3.68 1.80 24.68
N GLU A 97 4.15 2.85 25.34
CA GLU A 97 3.95 4.22 24.87
C GLU A 97 4.89 4.41 23.68
N LEU A 98 4.34 4.45 22.47
CA LEU A 98 5.11 4.73 21.25
C LEU A 98 5.54 6.21 21.21
N GLY A 99 6.21 6.74 22.25
CA GLY A 99 6.76 8.11 22.29
C GLY A 99 5.79 9.28 22.10
N PHE A 100 4.53 9.05 21.69
CA PHE A 100 3.56 10.07 21.26
C PHE A 100 3.17 11.01 22.40
N ARG A 101 3.29 10.57 23.66
CA ARG A 101 3.05 11.41 24.84
C ARG A 101 4.12 12.48 25.06
N LYS A 102 5.34 12.30 24.53
CA LYS A 102 6.43 13.28 24.66
C LYS A 102 6.33 14.42 23.65
N PHE A 103 5.59 14.24 22.55
CA PHE A 103 5.29 15.31 21.61
C PHE A 103 4.13 16.15 22.16
N LYS A 104 4.43 17.05 23.11
CA LYS A 104 3.52 18.13 23.52
C LYS A 104 3.43 19.17 22.39
N ILE A 105 2.73 18.82 21.32
CA ILE A 105 2.46 19.76 20.23
C ILE A 105 1.23 20.56 20.62
N ASP A 106 1.41 21.66 21.33
CA ASP A 106 0.27 22.55 21.59
C ASP A 106 -0.12 23.22 20.27
N GLY A 107 -1.10 22.69 19.56
CA GLY A 107 -1.47 23.17 18.23
C GLY A 107 -2.97 23.11 18.03
N GLY A 108 -3.61 24.29 18.00
CA GLY A 108 -5.03 24.43 17.70
C GLY A 108 -5.31 24.46 16.19
N ILE A 109 -6.59 24.58 15.85
CA ILE A 109 -7.08 24.68 14.47
C ILE A 109 -6.44 25.86 13.71
N ASN A 110 -6.12 26.96 14.39
CA ASN A 110 -5.48 28.13 13.77
C ASN A 110 -4.04 27.84 13.31
N SER A 111 -3.22 27.19 14.16
CA SER A 111 -1.87 26.79 13.77
C SER A 111 -1.87 25.77 12.63
N LEU A 112 -2.89 24.89 12.57
CA LEU A 112 -3.08 23.97 11.45
C LEU A 112 -3.25 24.69 10.12
N LYS A 113 -3.90 25.88 10.13
CA LYS A 113 -4.20 26.63 8.92
C LYS A 113 -2.92 27.17 8.30
N ASN A 114 -2.05 27.72 9.14
CA ASN A 114 -0.77 28.27 8.70
C ASN A 114 0.15 27.18 8.15
N VAL A 115 0.23 26.04 8.85
CA VAL A 115 1.00 24.87 8.36
C VAL A 115 0.43 24.35 7.04
N LEU A 116 -0.90 24.26 6.90
CA LEU A 116 -1.54 23.82 5.66
C LEU A 116 -1.18 24.73 4.48
N VAL A 117 -1.17 26.06 4.65
CA VAL A 117 -0.78 26.99 3.59
C VAL A 117 0.67 26.77 3.17
N ILE A 118 1.59 26.62 4.12
CA ILE A 118 3.00 26.35 3.84
C ILE A 118 3.16 25.02 3.09
N PHE A 119 2.46 23.97 3.52
CA PHE A 119 2.51 22.66 2.86
C PHE A 119 1.93 22.70 1.44
N LEU A 120 0.84 23.44 1.21
CA LEU A 120 0.30 23.65 -0.13
C LEU A 120 1.31 24.36 -1.04
N LEU A 121 1.92 25.44 -0.57
CA LEU A 121 2.94 26.18 -1.33
C LEU A 121 4.12 25.27 -1.67
N MET A 122 4.62 24.50 -0.69
CA MET A 122 5.70 23.55 -0.89
C MET A 122 5.31 22.45 -1.89
N TYR A 123 4.10 21.90 -1.78
CA TYR A 123 3.61 20.87 -2.69
C TYR A 123 3.52 21.38 -4.14
N PHE A 124 2.92 22.55 -4.36
CA PHE A 124 2.81 23.11 -5.71
C PHE A 124 4.15 23.54 -6.30
N PHE A 125 5.09 24.02 -5.47
CA PHE A 125 6.46 24.30 -5.90
C PHE A 125 7.18 23.02 -6.37
N LEU A 126 7.11 21.95 -5.58
CA LEU A 126 7.68 20.65 -5.96
C LEU A 126 6.99 20.06 -7.19
N ALA A 127 5.67 20.21 -7.31
CA ALA A 127 4.93 19.76 -8.48
C ALA A 127 5.35 20.52 -9.75
N ALA A 128 5.52 21.84 -9.68
CA ALA A 128 6.01 22.64 -10.79
C ALA A 128 7.43 22.23 -11.19
N PHE A 129 8.30 22.01 -10.21
CA PHE A 129 9.65 21.48 -10.45
C PHE A 129 9.61 20.11 -11.13
N TYR A 130 8.76 19.19 -10.66
CA TYR A 130 8.59 17.85 -11.22
C TYR A 130 8.11 17.90 -12.68
N ILE A 131 7.07 18.70 -12.99
CA ILE A 131 6.56 18.88 -14.35
C ILE A 131 7.63 19.48 -15.27
N SER A 132 8.48 20.38 -14.77
CA SER A 132 9.54 21.00 -15.57
C SER A 132 10.63 20.03 -16.06
N LYS A 133 10.67 18.81 -15.52
CA LYS A 133 11.72 17.83 -15.77
C LYS A 133 11.25 16.57 -16.47
N ILE A 134 9.94 16.37 -16.63
CA ILE A 134 9.38 15.12 -17.15
C ILE A 134 8.53 15.41 -18.37
N ASP A 135 8.80 14.65 -19.43
CA ASP A 135 7.97 14.69 -20.64
C ASP A 135 6.59 14.08 -20.36
N TRP A 136 5.55 14.80 -20.80
CA TRP A 136 4.15 14.41 -20.60
C TRP A 136 3.81 13.03 -21.16
N SER A 137 4.55 12.54 -22.16
CA SER A 137 4.38 11.21 -22.76
C SER A 137 4.77 10.07 -21.82
N ILE A 138 5.74 10.27 -20.92
CA ILE A 138 6.28 9.22 -20.04
C ILE A 138 5.26 8.84 -18.94
N PHE A 139 4.36 9.74 -18.57
CA PHE A 139 3.27 9.46 -17.61
C PHE A 139 2.32 8.36 -18.06
N PHE A 140 2.20 8.11 -19.37
CA PHE A 140 1.33 7.09 -19.93
C PHE A 140 2.00 5.72 -20.08
N ILE A 141 3.35 5.67 -20.01
CA ILE A 141 4.14 4.47 -20.30
C ILE A 141 4.58 3.78 -19.00
N SER A 142 5.33 4.46 -18.13
CA SER A 142 5.78 3.86 -16.87
C SER A 142 6.15 4.93 -15.84
N ARG A 143 5.52 4.84 -14.65
CA ARG A 143 5.86 5.67 -13.48
C ARG A 143 7.33 5.51 -13.07
N PHE A 144 7.90 4.32 -13.21
CA PHE A 144 9.26 4.04 -12.76
C PHE A 144 10.28 4.70 -13.69
N GLU A 145 9.97 4.83 -14.97
CA GLU A 145 10.78 5.57 -15.94
C GLU A 145 10.66 7.08 -15.74
N ALA A 146 9.45 7.60 -15.51
CA ALA A 146 9.21 9.02 -15.22
C ALA A 146 9.98 9.51 -13.98
N ASN A 147 10.18 8.64 -12.98
CA ASN A 147 10.78 9.00 -11.70
C ASN A 147 12.31 8.82 -11.65
N LYS A 148 12.94 8.41 -12.75
CA LYS A 148 14.40 8.17 -12.79
C LYS A 148 15.14 9.50 -12.56
N GLY A 149 15.95 9.56 -11.51
CA GLY A 149 16.72 10.76 -11.12
C GLY A 149 15.99 11.82 -10.27
N ILE A 150 14.65 11.76 -10.14
CA ILE A 150 13.85 12.76 -9.38
C ILE A 150 13.03 12.09 -8.26
N GLY A 151 13.25 10.79 -8.01
CA GLY A 151 12.48 9.99 -7.06
C GLY A 151 12.35 10.59 -5.65
N PHE A 152 13.37 11.30 -5.14
CA PHE A 152 13.31 11.97 -3.84
C PHE A 152 12.21 13.05 -3.75
N VAL A 153 12.07 13.87 -4.79
CA VAL A 153 11.03 14.92 -4.86
C VAL A 153 9.64 14.31 -4.83
N VAL A 154 9.44 13.24 -5.61
CA VAL A 154 8.15 12.52 -5.70
C VAL A 154 7.77 11.89 -4.37
N ARG A 155 8.75 11.35 -3.63
CA ARG A 155 8.54 10.78 -2.31
C ARG A 155 8.11 11.82 -1.27
N ILE A 156 8.79 12.97 -1.24
CA ILE A 156 8.38 14.09 -0.39
C ILE A 156 6.97 14.56 -0.76
N MET A 157 6.69 14.69 -2.06
CA MET A 157 5.36 15.06 -2.54
C MET A 157 4.29 14.04 -2.11
N ASP A 158 4.58 12.74 -2.17
CA ASP A 158 3.62 11.71 -1.76
C ASP A 158 3.25 11.82 -0.27
N VAL A 159 4.23 12.04 0.59
CA VAL A 159 3.99 12.25 2.03
C VAL A 159 3.26 13.57 2.27
N LEU A 160 3.70 14.66 1.66
CA LEU A 160 3.07 15.98 1.81
C LEU A 160 1.60 15.96 1.41
N ARG A 161 1.27 15.28 0.32
CA ARG A 161 -0.10 15.07 -0.13
C ARG A 161 -0.97 14.51 1.01
N LEU A 162 -0.50 13.48 1.71
CA LEU A 162 -1.25 12.83 2.79
C LEU A 162 -1.46 13.78 3.99
N PHE A 163 -0.43 14.57 4.33
CA PHE A 163 -0.58 15.63 5.35
C PHE A 163 -1.62 16.68 4.93
N ILE A 164 -1.56 17.17 3.70
CA ILE A 164 -2.50 18.18 3.16
C ILE A 164 -3.93 17.64 3.18
N ILE A 165 -4.15 16.42 2.65
CA ILE A 165 -5.47 15.77 2.63
C ILE A 165 -6.03 15.63 4.05
N SER A 166 -5.20 15.14 4.98
CA SER A 166 -5.62 14.97 6.38
C SER A 166 -5.98 16.31 7.04
N MET A 167 -5.19 17.35 6.82
CA MET A 167 -5.45 18.68 7.37
C MET A 167 -6.73 19.30 6.78
N ILE A 168 -6.93 19.21 5.46
CA ILE A 168 -8.15 19.69 4.79
C ILE A 168 -9.38 18.93 5.30
N ALA A 169 -9.28 17.59 5.44
CA ALA A 169 -10.35 16.77 5.98
C ALA A 169 -10.76 17.23 7.39
N ILE A 170 -9.80 17.53 8.27
CA ILE A 170 -10.10 18.08 9.59
C ILE A 170 -10.81 19.44 9.49
N PHE A 171 -10.38 20.34 8.60
CA PHE A 171 -11.05 21.63 8.40
C PHE A 171 -12.47 21.55 7.83
N ILE A 172 -12.76 20.47 7.09
CA ILE A 172 -14.10 20.17 6.59
C ILE A 172 -14.96 19.65 7.75
N PHE A 173 -14.40 18.78 8.59
CA PHE A 173 -15.11 18.18 9.72
C PHE A 173 -15.27 19.11 10.93
N SER A 174 -14.34 20.04 11.16
CA SER A 174 -14.34 20.92 12.34
C SER A 174 -15.40 22.02 12.29
N LYS A 175 -15.91 22.37 11.11
CA LYS A 175 -17.05 23.29 10.96
C LYS A 175 -18.28 22.44 10.64
N GLU A 176 -19.28 22.44 11.52
CA GLU A 176 -20.51 21.63 11.41
C GLU A 176 -21.34 21.87 10.13
N GLN A 177 -20.91 22.73 9.19
CA GLN A 177 -21.58 22.94 7.92
C GLN A 177 -20.62 22.87 6.72
N GLY A 178 -20.59 21.68 6.12
CA GLY A 178 -20.82 21.42 4.69
C GLY A 178 -20.52 22.49 3.64
N ASN A 179 -19.39 23.20 3.72
CA ASN A 179 -19.00 24.09 2.62
C ASN A 179 -18.60 23.22 1.40
N LYS A 180 -19.53 23.07 0.46
CA LYS A 180 -19.36 22.31 -0.80
C LYS A 180 -18.08 22.69 -1.54
N ARG A 181 -17.62 23.95 -1.44
CA ARG A 181 -16.36 24.41 -2.06
C ARG A 181 -15.13 23.71 -1.49
N LYS A 182 -15.10 23.44 -0.17
CA LYS A 182 -13.98 22.73 0.47
C LYS A 182 -13.92 21.27 0.07
N TRP A 183 -15.08 20.61 -0.05
CA TRP A 183 -15.17 19.25 -0.58
C TRP A 183 -14.74 19.20 -2.04
N GLY A 184 -15.17 20.15 -2.86
CA GLY A 184 -14.72 20.28 -4.25
C GLY A 184 -13.20 20.46 -4.35
N PHE A 185 -12.61 21.32 -3.51
CA PHE A 185 -11.16 21.50 -3.44
C PHE A 185 -10.44 20.21 -3.02
N LEU A 186 -10.95 19.50 -2.00
CA LEU A 186 -10.36 18.22 -1.57
C LEU A 186 -10.39 17.19 -2.70
N ILE A 187 -11.53 17.02 -3.38
CA ILE A 187 -11.66 16.08 -4.49
C ILE A 187 -10.72 16.45 -5.64
N LEU A 188 -10.68 17.72 -6.03
CA LEU A 188 -9.78 18.20 -7.06
C LEU A 188 -8.31 17.95 -6.69
N PHE A 189 -7.94 18.24 -5.43
CA PHE A 189 -6.59 17.99 -4.94
C PHE A 189 -6.25 16.49 -4.94
N VAL A 190 -7.16 15.61 -4.50
CA VAL A 190 -6.96 14.14 -4.54
C VAL A 190 -6.75 13.67 -5.97
N ILE A 191 -7.56 14.14 -6.92
CA ILE A 191 -7.45 13.76 -8.34
C ILE A 191 -6.10 14.21 -8.90
N LEU A 192 -5.77 15.51 -8.80
CA LEU A 192 -4.52 16.07 -9.31
C LEU A 192 -3.29 15.42 -8.67
N SER A 193 -3.30 15.25 -7.35
CA SER A 193 -2.19 14.63 -6.63
C SER A 193 -2.05 13.12 -6.88
N SER A 194 -3.13 12.45 -7.26
CA SER A 194 -3.07 11.04 -7.70
C SER A 194 -2.48 10.91 -9.10
N PHE A 195 -2.71 11.88 -9.99
CA PHE A 195 -2.02 11.94 -11.29
C PHE A 195 -0.50 12.06 -11.12
N PHE A 196 -0.03 12.95 -10.24
CA PHE A 196 1.41 13.10 -9.99
C PHE A 196 2.06 11.88 -9.33
N ASN A 197 1.35 11.16 -8.46
CA ASN A 197 1.84 9.90 -7.90
C ASN A 197 1.81 8.76 -8.95
N GLY A 198 1.08 8.91 -10.06
CA GLY A 198 1.02 7.93 -11.15
C GLY A 198 0.37 6.60 -10.76
N ALA A 199 -0.29 6.52 -9.60
CA ALA A 199 -0.89 5.29 -9.07
C ALA A 199 -2.38 5.48 -8.82
N LYS A 200 -3.23 4.66 -9.47
CA LYS A 200 -4.68 4.60 -9.21
C LYS A 200 -4.98 4.30 -7.73
N PHE A 201 -4.08 3.55 -7.09
CA PHE A 201 -4.12 3.23 -5.66
C PHE A 201 -4.09 4.46 -4.74
N ALA A 202 -3.49 5.57 -5.17
CA ALA A 202 -3.41 6.81 -4.40
C ALA A 202 -4.79 7.40 -4.04
N ILE A 203 -5.78 7.24 -4.92
CA ILE A 203 -7.13 7.73 -4.68
C ILE A 203 -7.75 6.93 -3.54
N LEU A 204 -7.62 5.61 -3.59
CA LEU A 204 -8.14 4.71 -2.56
C LEU A 204 -7.46 4.99 -1.21
N GLU A 205 -6.14 5.19 -1.20
CA GLU A 205 -5.38 5.59 -0.02
C GLU A 205 -5.90 6.90 0.57
N SER A 206 -6.19 7.90 -0.28
CA SER A 206 -6.74 9.19 0.14
C SER A 206 -8.14 9.07 0.74
N ILE A 207 -9.01 8.22 0.17
CA ILE A 207 -10.34 7.93 0.70
C ILE A 207 -10.24 7.29 2.09
N TYR A 208 -9.40 6.27 2.23
CA TYR A 208 -9.13 5.63 3.51
C TYR A 208 -8.59 6.61 4.55
N LEU A 209 -7.73 7.55 4.13
CA LEU A 209 -7.17 8.58 5.02
C LEU A 209 -8.26 9.49 5.57
N ILE A 210 -9.16 9.96 4.71
CA ILE A 210 -10.31 10.78 5.12
C ILE A 210 -11.20 10.01 6.12
N ILE A 211 -11.45 8.72 5.88
CA ILE A 211 -12.24 7.84 6.77
C ILE A 211 -11.57 7.70 8.14
N VAL A 212 -10.25 7.42 8.17
CA VAL A 212 -9.49 7.28 9.42
C VAL A 212 -9.45 8.60 10.19
N VAL A 213 -9.20 9.71 9.50
CA VAL A 213 -9.23 11.06 10.10
C VAL A 213 -10.60 11.34 10.71
N TYR A 214 -11.70 11.05 10.00
CA TYR A 214 -13.05 11.21 10.52
C TYR A 214 -13.26 10.42 11.82
N CYS A 215 -12.91 9.13 11.81
CA CYS A 215 -13.08 8.25 12.96
C CYS A 215 -12.27 8.70 14.18
N LEU A 216 -11.01 9.11 13.98
CA LEU A 216 -10.15 9.64 15.03
C LEU A 216 -10.66 11.00 15.55
N TYR A 217 -11.03 11.90 14.64
CA TYR A 217 -11.46 13.26 14.98
C TYR A 217 -12.79 13.29 15.73
N PHE A 218 -13.82 12.55 15.28
CA PHE A 218 -15.12 12.51 15.97
C PHE A 218 -15.21 11.44 17.06
N GLY A 219 -14.32 10.44 17.07
CA GLY A 219 -14.43 9.32 18.00
C GLY A 219 -15.63 8.43 17.71
N LYS A 220 -16.14 8.47 16.47
CA LYS A 220 -17.34 7.77 16.03
C LYS A 220 -16.99 6.85 14.87
N PHE A 221 -17.69 5.72 14.82
CA PHE A 221 -17.55 4.75 13.75
C PHE A 221 -18.49 5.07 12.59
N LEU A 222 -17.98 5.00 11.37
CA LEU A 222 -18.79 5.06 10.17
C LEU A 222 -19.60 3.76 10.05
N LYS A 223 -20.88 3.84 10.42
CA LYS A 223 -21.82 2.74 10.22
C LYS A 223 -22.35 2.80 8.80
N ILE A 224 -22.06 1.78 8.00
CA ILE A 224 -22.75 1.54 6.74
C ILE A 224 -24.18 1.18 7.09
N LYS A 225 -25.15 2.01 6.70
CA LYS A 225 -26.56 1.67 6.81
C LYS A 225 -26.94 0.76 5.64
N ALA A 226 -27.68 -0.31 5.91
CA ALA A 226 -28.19 -1.22 4.88
C ALA A 226 -29.04 -0.48 3.83
N THR A 227 -29.70 0.62 4.22
CA THR A 227 -30.47 1.50 3.31
C THR A 227 -29.63 2.11 2.18
N ASN A 228 -28.31 2.21 2.36
CA ASN A 228 -27.40 2.77 1.36
C ASN A 228 -26.75 1.67 0.51
N PHE A 229 -27.05 0.39 0.76
CA PHE A 229 -26.47 -0.73 0.02
C PHE A 229 -26.70 -0.57 -1.49
N LEU A 230 -27.92 -0.23 -1.90
CA LEU A 230 -28.23 0.01 -3.32
C LEU A 230 -27.35 1.11 -3.94
N GLN A 231 -27.12 2.21 -3.22
CA GLN A 231 -26.26 3.30 -3.69
C GLN A 231 -24.80 2.85 -3.85
N TYR A 232 -24.30 2.04 -2.92
CA TYR A 232 -22.95 1.46 -3.00
C TYR A 232 -22.84 0.43 -4.13
N THR A 233 -23.86 -0.40 -4.34
CA THR A 233 -23.90 -1.36 -5.45
C THR A 233 -23.91 -0.66 -6.80
N VAL A 234 -24.74 0.39 -6.96
CA VAL A 234 -24.75 1.21 -8.19
C VAL A 234 -23.39 1.86 -8.44
N LEU A 235 -22.78 2.46 -7.41
CA LEU A 235 -21.44 3.03 -7.52
C LEU A 235 -20.41 1.96 -7.91
N GLY A 236 -20.48 0.76 -7.32
CA GLY A 236 -19.62 -0.36 -7.64
C GLY A 236 -19.77 -0.82 -9.09
N ILE A 237 -21.00 -0.91 -9.60
CA ILE A 237 -21.28 -1.22 -11.01
C ILE A 237 -20.71 -0.14 -11.92
N MET A 238 -20.88 1.14 -11.59
CA MET A 238 -20.30 2.24 -12.40
C MET A 238 -18.78 2.16 -12.46
N VAL A 239 -18.12 1.85 -11.34
CA VAL A 239 -16.66 1.65 -11.29
C VAL A 239 -16.25 0.43 -12.11
N LEU A 240 -17.00 -0.67 -12.04
CA LEU A 240 -16.76 -1.87 -12.85
C LEU A 240 -16.89 -1.57 -14.35
N MET A 241 -17.95 -0.87 -14.75
CA MET A 241 -18.15 -0.44 -16.14
C MET A 241 -17.02 0.47 -16.63
N MET A 242 -16.58 1.42 -15.79
CA MET A 242 -15.43 2.27 -16.11
C MET A 242 -14.14 1.45 -16.25
N ALA A 243 -13.91 0.46 -15.38
CA ALA A 243 -12.76 -0.41 -15.47
C ALA A 243 -12.78 -1.24 -16.77
N LEU A 244 -13.94 -1.82 -17.12
CA LEU A 244 -14.15 -2.57 -18.36
C LEU A 244 -13.97 -1.70 -19.61
N PHE A 245 -14.42 -0.43 -19.56
CA PHE A 245 -14.18 0.53 -20.63
C PHE A 245 -12.68 0.82 -20.81
N PHE A 246 -11.92 1.01 -19.73
CA PHE A 246 -10.48 1.20 -19.86
C PHE A 246 -9.74 -0.06 -20.31
N THR A 247 -10.20 -1.26 -19.92
CA THR A 247 -9.58 -2.49 -20.40
C THR A 247 -9.92 -2.75 -21.86
N SER A 248 -11.12 -2.41 -22.34
CA SER A 248 -11.45 -2.51 -23.77
C SER A 248 -10.58 -1.59 -24.62
N GLN A 249 -10.40 -0.34 -24.19
CA GLN A 249 -9.52 0.62 -24.87
C GLN A 249 -8.06 0.18 -24.88
N LEU A 250 -7.61 -0.54 -23.84
CA LEU A 250 -6.26 -1.09 -23.81
C LEU A 250 -6.12 -2.30 -24.73
N ALA A 251 -7.10 -3.21 -24.72
CA ALA A 251 -7.12 -4.39 -25.58
C ALA A 251 -7.01 -3.99 -27.06
N GLU A 252 -7.82 -2.99 -27.47
CA GLU A 252 -7.79 -2.43 -28.81
C GLU A 252 -6.43 -1.80 -29.17
N LYS A 253 -5.82 -1.05 -28.25
CA LYS A 253 -4.50 -0.43 -28.48
C LYS A 253 -3.34 -1.42 -28.57
N LEU A 254 -3.46 -2.57 -27.92
CA LEU A 254 -2.43 -3.60 -27.91
C LEU A 254 -2.67 -4.67 -28.98
N ASP A 255 -3.72 -4.52 -29.80
CA ASP A 255 -4.21 -5.55 -30.72
C ASP A 255 -4.32 -6.92 -30.00
N TYR A 256 -4.80 -6.90 -28.76
CA TYR A 256 -4.86 -8.08 -27.90
C TYR A 256 -6.09 -8.92 -28.23
N GLU A 257 -5.86 -10.16 -28.68
CA GLU A 257 -6.87 -11.20 -28.80
C GLU A 257 -6.87 -12.09 -27.55
N SER A 258 -8.05 -12.55 -27.13
CA SER A 258 -8.20 -13.46 -25.99
C SER A 258 -7.42 -14.76 -26.24
N GLN A 259 -6.59 -15.15 -25.27
CA GLN A 259 -5.69 -16.31 -25.36
C GLN A 259 -6.12 -17.47 -24.46
N TYR A 260 -6.82 -17.18 -23.36
CA TYR A 260 -7.13 -18.17 -22.31
C TYR A 260 -8.62 -18.52 -22.23
N THR A 261 -9.50 -17.70 -22.81
CA THR A 261 -10.97 -17.88 -22.77
C THR A 261 -11.64 -17.42 -24.06
N ASP A 262 -12.87 -17.88 -24.30
CA ASP A 262 -13.73 -17.37 -25.38
C ASP A 262 -14.41 -16.02 -25.02
N LEU A 263 -14.00 -15.38 -23.91
CA LEU A 263 -14.58 -14.11 -23.48
C LEU A 263 -14.07 -12.95 -24.33
N ASN A 264 -14.80 -11.83 -24.29
CA ASN A 264 -14.34 -10.59 -24.91
C ASN A 264 -12.94 -10.20 -24.35
N PRO A 265 -11.99 -9.76 -25.20
CA PRO A 265 -10.64 -9.38 -24.77
C PRO A 265 -10.60 -8.38 -23.61
N ALA A 266 -11.55 -7.45 -23.56
CA ALA A 266 -11.67 -6.49 -22.45
C ALA A 266 -11.97 -7.17 -21.10
N VAL A 267 -12.77 -8.24 -21.14
CA VAL A 267 -13.13 -9.04 -19.97
C VAL A 267 -11.98 -9.97 -19.60
N GLU A 268 -11.35 -10.61 -20.59
CA GLU A 268 -10.17 -11.45 -20.32
C GLU A 268 -9.04 -10.62 -19.72
N MET A 269 -8.70 -9.46 -20.28
CA MET A 269 -7.70 -8.55 -19.71
C MET A 269 -8.09 -8.04 -18.32
N PHE A 270 -9.38 -7.83 -18.06
CA PHE A 270 -9.85 -7.43 -16.72
C PHE A 270 -9.67 -8.57 -15.71
N ILE A 271 -10.03 -9.80 -16.07
CA ILE A 271 -9.80 -11.00 -15.24
C ILE A 271 -8.30 -11.23 -15.07
N SER A 272 -7.50 -11.13 -16.12
CA SER A 272 -6.04 -11.20 -16.10
C SER A 272 -5.48 -10.18 -15.13
N ARG A 273 -6.02 -8.96 -15.09
CA ARG A 273 -5.63 -7.96 -14.09
C ARG A 273 -6.06 -8.34 -12.68
N ILE A 274 -7.20 -8.98 -12.48
CA ILE A 274 -7.60 -9.46 -11.15
C ILE A 274 -6.70 -10.62 -10.70
N ILE A 275 -6.35 -11.55 -11.58
CA ILE A 275 -5.45 -12.67 -11.30
C ILE A 275 -4.03 -12.16 -11.10
N ALA A 276 -3.57 -11.25 -11.97
CA ALA A 276 -2.25 -10.63 -11.89
C ALA A 276 -2.08 -9.73 -10.66
N ASN A 277 -3.08 -8.91 -10.34
CA ASN A 277 -3.14 -8.14 -9.10
C ASN A 277 -3.49 -9.01 -7.87
N GLY A 278 -4.01 -10.21 -8.10
CA GLY A 278 -4.21 -11.27 -7.11
C GLY A 278 -2.92 -12.02 -6.77
N ASP A 279 -1.78 -11.48 -7.26
CA ASP A 279 -0.42 -11.65 -6.80
C ASP A 279 0.49 -12.55 -7.64
N MET A 280 0.93 -11.99 -8.77
CA MET A 280 2.04 -12.49 -9.58
C MET A 280 3.30 -12.87 -8.80
N TYR A 281 3.54 -12.30 -7.61
CA TYR A 281 4.70 -12.67 -6.78
C TYR A 281 4.64 -14.11 -6.25
N TYR A 282 3.46 -14.71 -6.07
CA TYR A 282 3.36 -16.13 -5.72
C TYR A 282 3.61 -17.08 -6.89
N LEU A 283 3.75 -16.57 -8.13
CA LEU A 283 4.41 -17.33 -9.20
C LEU A 283 5.88 -17.60 -8.86
N GLY A 284 6.48 -16.80 -7.97
CA GLY A 284 7.80 -17.08 -7.40
C GLY A 284 7.83 -18.36 -6.57
N LEU A 285 6.71 -18.82 -6.01
CA LEU A 285 6.66 -20.09 -5.29
C LEU A 285 6.66 -21.30 -6.22
N VAL A 286 6.16 -21.14 -7.45
CA VAL A 286 6.07 -22.25 -8.42
C VAL A 286 7.45 -22.63 -8.90
N ASN A 287 7.75 -23.93 -8.93
CA ASN A 287 9.08 -24.47 -9.18
C ASN A 287 10.18 -23.86 -8.28
N ASP A 288 9.81 -23.31 -7.12
CA ASP A 288 10.72 -22.69 -6.16
C ASP A 288 11.60 -21.56 -6.74
N VAL A 289 11.05 -20.77 -7.67
CA VAL A 289 11.75 -19.64 -8.32
C VAL A 289 12.29 -18.64 -7.30
N VAL A 290 11.54 -18.36 -6.23
CA VAL A 290 11.90 -17.41 -5.17
C VAL A 290 13.25 -17.76 -4.54
N PHE A 291 13.58 -19.05 -4.41
CA PHE A 291 14.87 -19.48 -3.88
C PHE A 291 16.00 -19.12 -4.84
N ARG A 292 15.81 -19.35 -6.14
CA ARG A 292 16.79 -19.03 -7.18
C ARG A 292 17.03 -17.53 -7.32
N VAL A 293 15.96 -16.73 -7.33
CA VAL A 293 16.09 -15.27 -7.53
C VAL A 293 16.54 -14.52 -6.28
N SER A 294 16.31 -15.07 -5.08
CA SER A 294 16.72 -14.41 -3.82
C SER A 294 18.22 -14.14 -3.73
N GLU A 295 19.05 -15.03 -4.29
CA GLU A 295 20.50 -14.88 -4.36
C GLU A 295 20.95 -13.70 -5.23
N GLN A 296 20.08 -13.25 -6.14
CA GLN A 296 20.35 -12.15 -7.07
C GLN A 296 19.74 -10.82 -6.60
N THR A 297 19.03 -10.80 -5.47
CA THR A 297 18.37 -9.59 -4.96
C THR A 297 19.30 -8.73 -4.10
N SER A 298 19.12 -7.40 -4.19
CA SER A 298 19.78 -6.46 -3.29
C SER A 298 19.35 -6.68 -1.84
N GLY A 299 20.25 -6.48 -0.89
CA GLY A 299 19.94 -6.59 0.53
C GLY A 299 18.89 -5.57 1.00
N LEU A 300 18.12 -5.92 2.04
CA LEU A 300 17.04 -5.06 2.57
C LEU A 300 17.51 -3.64 2.89
N PHE A 301 18.67 -3.51 3.55
CA PHE A 301 19.22 -2.21 3.92
C PHE A 301 19.66 -1.39 2.71
N GLU A 302 20.27 -2.03 1.70
CA GLU A 302 20.63 -1.39 0.44
C GLU A 302 19.38 -0.76 -0.18
N LEU A 303 18.28 -1.52 -0.29
CA LEU A 303 17.02 -1.06 -0.85
C LEU A 303 16.36 0.07 -0.04
N ILE A 304 16.50 0.09 1.28
CA ILE A 304 15.97 1.16 2.15
C ILE A 304 16.79 2.44 2.03
N PHE A 305 18.12 2.34 1.97
CA PHE A 305 19.00 3.50 1.97
C PHE A 305 19.29 4.07 0.58
N ARG A 306 19.19 3.26 -0.48
CA ARG A 306 19.43 3.68 -1.87
C ARG A 306 18.66 4.94 -2.26
N PRO A 307 17.35 5.07 -1.93
CA PRO A 307 16.60 6.29 -2.22
C PRO A 307 17.10 7.58 -1.53
N TYR A 308 17.96 7.48 -0.51
CA TYR A 308 18.49 8.60 0.25
C TYR A 308 19.94 8.91 -0.06
N LEU A 309 20.75 7.87 -0.27
CA LEU A 309 22.19 7.98 -0.51
C LEU A 309 22.52 8.15 -2.01
N GLY A 310 21.58 7.77 -2.89
CA GLY A 310 21.84 7.69 -4.33
C GLY A 310 22.59 6.40 -4.70
N GLU A 311 22.57 6.06 -5.99
CA GLU A 311 23.09 4.79 -6.50
C GLU A 311 24.57 4.60 -6.21
N ASP A 312 25.41 5.56 -6.61
CA ASP A 312 26.86 5.47 -6.49
C ASP A 312 27.35 5.32 -5.05
N LEU A 313 26.75 6.06 -4.11
CA LEU A 313 27.15 6.03 -2.71
C LEU A 313 26.67 4.73 -2.04
N THR A 314 25.50 4.23 -2.43
CA THR A 314 24.95 2.98 -1.91
C THR A 314 25.80 1.79 -2.34
N VAL A 315 26.16 1.71 -3.62
CA VAL A 315 27.04 0.65 -4.14
C VAL A 315 28.40 0.68 -3.44
N LYS A 316 28.98 1.87 -3.22
CA LYS A 316 30.24 2.03 -2.47
C LYS A 316 30.14 1.57 -1.01
N ILE A 317 29.04 1.87 -0.33
CA ILE A 317 28.86 1.54 1.10
C ILE A 317 28.54 0.06 1.30
N PHE A 318 27.64 -0.49 0.49
CA PHE A 318 27.15 -1.86 0.67
C PHE A 318 28.00 -2.89 -0.10
N SER A 319 28.95 -2.46 -0.94
CA SER A 319 29.95 -3.30 -1.62
C SER A 319 29.38 -4.55 -2.31
N THR A 320 28.15 -4.45 -2.81
CA THR A 320 27.51 -5.54 -3.51
C THR A 320 28.04 -5.54 -4.94
N GLY A 321 28.85 -6.54 -5.29
CA GLY A 321 29.33 -6.77 -6.67
C GLY A 321 28.22 -7.16 -7.65
N VAL A 322 26.97 -6.79 -7.35
CA VAL A 322 25.80 -6.97 -8.19
C VAL A 322 25.75 -5.77 -9.13
N GLU A 323 25.81 -6.02 -10.43
CA GLU A 323 25.75 -4.99 -11.47
C GLU A 323 24.49 -4.13 -11.30
N SER A 324 24.71 -2.87 -10.88
CA SER A 324 23.92 -1.61 -10.92
C SER A 324 22.38 -1.58 -10.96
N ASN A 325 21.65 -2.61 -11.38
CA ASN A 325 20.19 -2.65 -11.32
C ASN A 325 19.73 -3.21 -9.98
N SER A 326 19.26 -2.36 -9.04
CA SER A 326 18.58 -2.85 -7.83
C SER A 326 17.37 -3.68 -8.24
N LEU A 327 17.45 -4.97 -7.99
CA LEU A 327 16.38 -5.92 -8.20
C LEU A 327 15.69 -6.14 -6.86
N ASN A 328 14.50 -5.57 -6.71
CA ASN A 328 13.59 -6.02 -5.66
C ASN A 328 13.04 -7.41 -6.02
N ILE A 329 12.59 -8.17 -5.03
CA ILE A 329 12.25 -9.59 -5.24
C ILE A 329 11.12 -9.76 -6.25
N GLY A 330 10.12 -8.87 -6.23
CA GLY A 330 9.00 -8.91 -7.15
C GLY A 330 9.39 -8.63 -8.61
N ARG A 331 10.40 -7.79 -8.86
CA ARG A 331 10.96 -7.60 -10.21
C ARG A 331 11.86 -8.76 -10.61
N ALA A 332 12.64 -9.32 -9.68
CA ALA A 332 13.49 -10.48 -9.97
C ALA A 332 12.66 -11.72 -10.36
N ILE A 333 11.54 -11.97 -9.66
CA ILE A 333 10.57 -13.03 -10.03
C ILE A 333 10.01 -12.78 -11.43
N TRP A 334 9.70 -11.53 -11.75
CA TRP A 334 9.14 -11.19 -13.05
C TRP A 334 10.15 -11.36 -14.20
N GLU A 335 11.35 -10.82 -14.04
CA GLU A 335 12.42 -10.93 -15.04
C GLU A 335 12.86 -12.39 -15.27
N TYR A 336 12.73 -13.25 -14.25
CA TYR A 336 12.94 -14.69 -14.39
C TYR A 336 11.95 -15.34 -15.38
N TRP A 337 10.67 -14.95 -15.32
CA TRP A 337 9.63 -15.52 -16.16
C TRP A 337 9.51 -14.84 -17.53
N PHE A 338 9.77 -13.53 -17.58
CA PHE A 338 9.65 -12.69 -18.77
C PHE A 338 10.91 -11.84 -18.96
N PRO A 339 12.00 -12.42 -19.50
CA PRO A 339 13.25 -11.71 -19.74
C PRO A 339 13.03 -10.48 -20.64
N PHE A 340 13.73 -9.38 -20.34
CA PHE A 340 13.69 -8.11 -21.11
C PHE A 340 12.35 -7.37 -21.12
N SER A 341 11.36 -7.80 -20.33
CA SER A 341 10.09 -7.08 -20.22
C SER A 341 10.25 -5.80 -19.39
N LEU A 342 9.72 -4.68 -19.90
CA LEU A 342 9.79 -3.34 -19.28
C LEU A 342 8.81 -3.18 -18.09
N SER A 343 8.39 -4.26 -17.43
CA SER A 343 7.35 -4.14 -16.41
C SER A 343 7.90 -3.57 -15.10
N GLY A 344 7.48 -2.34 -14.80
CA GLY A 344 7.60 -1.76 -13.48
C GLY A 344 6.58 -2.36 -12.52
N GLY A 345 6.92 -3.51 -11.93
CA GLY A 345 6.44 -3.88 -10.60
C GLY A 345 5.71 -5.22 -10.48
N SER A 346 6.22 -6.07 -9.59
CA SER A 346 5.36 -6.69 -8.58
C SER A 346 5.91 -6.28 -7.20
N VAL A 347 4.99 -6.02 -6.28
CA VAL A 347 5.29 -5.43 -4.97
C VAL A 347 5.62 -6.57 -4.01
N ASP A 348 6.76 -6.49 -3.33
CA ASP A 348 7.26 -7.58 -2.48
C ASP A 348 6.33 -7.84 -1.28
N HIS A 349 5.52 -8.90 -1.34
CA HIS A 349 4.70 -9.29 -0.20
C HIS A 349 5.56 -9.65 1.00
N PHE A 350 5.10 -9.30 2.20
CA PHE A 350 5.95 -9.32 3.40
C PHE A 350 6.60 -10.69 3.69
N ASP A 351 5.92 -11.79 3.42
CA ASP A 351 6.39 -13.16 3.69
C ASP A 351 7.48 -13.59 2.69
N LEU A 352 7.28 -13.32 1.40
CA LEU A 352 8.28 -13.52 0.36
C LEU A 352 9.49 -12.61 0.58
N ALA A 353 9.27 -11.34 0.93
CA ALA A 353 10.32 -10.38 1.25
C ALA A 353 11.11 -10.81 2.50
N ALA A 354 10.42 -11.27 3.55
CA ALA A 354 11.04 -11.77 4.78
C ALA A 354 11.98 -12.93 4.48
N TYR A 355 11.53 -13.88 3.66
CA TYR A 355 12.36 -14.99 3.22
C TYR A 355 13.53 -14.52 2.34
N ALA A 356 13.24 -13.78 1.27
CA ALA A 356 14.24 -13.41 0.27
C ALA A 356 15.36 -12.54 0.85
N TYR A 357 15.04 -11.62 1.75
CA TYR A 357 16.01 -10.69 2.30
C TYR A 357 16.70 -11.16 3.57
N CYS A 358 16.05 -12.01 4.37
CA CYS A 358 16.53 -12.36 5.71
C CYS A 358 16.64 -13.87 5.96
N GLY A 359 16.35 -14.71 4.95
CA GLY A 359 16.25 -16.15 5.09
C GLY A 359 15.12 -16.59 6.03
N ILE A 360 15.09 -17.87 6.39
CA ILE A 360 14.03 -18.45 7.23
C ILE A 360 14.04 -17.87 8.65
N VAL A 361 15.21 -17.88 9.31
CA VAL A 361 15.35 -17.46 10.71
C VAL A 361 15.24 -15.94 10.84
N GLY A 362 15.97 -15.18 10.02
CA GLY A 362 15.89 -13.72 10.03
C GLY A 362 14.52 -13.22 9.58
N GLY A 363 13.91 -13.89 8.60
CA GLY A 363 12.54 -13.60 8.16
C GLY A 363 11.52 -13.79 9.28
N ALA A 364 11.65 -14.83 10.10
CA ALA A 364 10.80 -15.03 11.28
C ALA A 364 10.87 -13.83 12.25
N PHE A 365 12.08 -13.35 12.56
CA PHE A 365 12.25 -12.16 13.41
C PHE A 365 11.63 -10.91 12.78
N PHE A 366 11.82 -10.70 11.48
CA PHE A 366 11.23 -9.60 10.74
C PHE A 366 9.70 -9.63 10.81
N VAL A 367 9.09 -10.80 10.56
CA VAL A 367 7.64 -11.00 10.59
C VAL A 367 7.07 -10.78 12.00
N ILE A 368 7.75 -11.26 13.05
CA ILE A 368 7.37 -11.03 14.44
C ILE A 368 7.39 -9.52 14.76
N PHE A 369 8.44 -8.81 14.35
CA PHE A 369 8.53 -7.36 14.54
C PHE A 369 7.39 -6.63 13.82
N LEU A 370 7.14 -6.98 12.56
CA LEU A 370 6.09 -6.39 11.74
C LEU A 370 4.71 -6.61 12.36
N GLY A 371 4.38 -7.84 12.75
CA GLY A 371 3.10 -8.15 13.37
C GLY A 371 2.94 -7.42 14.68
N PHE A 372 3.94 -7.45 15.56
CA PHE A 372 3.91 -6.69 16.81
C PHE A 372 3.66 -5.19 16.57
N PHE A 373 4.37 -4.57 15.62
CA PHE A 373 4.19 -3.18 15.22
C PHE A 373 2.76 -2.88 14.77
N LEU A 374 2.19 -3.68 13.87
CA LEU A 374 0.81 -3.54 13.40
C LEU A 374 -0.21 -3.70 14.54
N GLY A 375 0.04 -4.64 15.46
CA GLY A 375 -0.76 -4.82 16.67
C GLY A 375 -0.76 -3.58 17.56
N ARG A 376 0.41 -2.97 17.76
CA ARG A 376 0.55 -1.71 18.52
C ARG A 376 -0.16 -0.55 17.86
N VAL A 377 0.01 -0.39 16.55
CA VAL A 377 -0.66 0.65 15.76
C VAL A 377 -2.18 0.52 15.89
N ASN A 378 -2.74 -0.68 15.75
CA ASN A 378 -4.18 -0.90 15.97
C ASN A 378 -4.64 -0.60 17.40
N LYS A 379 -3.83 -0.91 18.41
CA LYS A 379 -4.16 -0.59 19.79
C LYS A 379 -4.21 0.92 20.04
N ILE A 380 -3.23 1.67 19.53
CA ILE A 380 -3.17 3.13 19.68
C ILE A 380 -4.34 3.80 18.99
N LYS A 381 -4.69 3.34 17.78
CA LYS A 381 -5.86 3.80 17.06
C LYS A 381 -7.12 3.77 17.93
N LEU A 382 -7.44 2.61 18.53
CA LEU A 382 -8.60 2.48 19.40
C LEU A 382 -8.53 3.36 20.65
N GLN A 383 -7.32 3.57 21.20
CA GLN A 383 -7.12 4.48 22.33
C GLN A 383 -7.35 5.96 21.94
N LEU A 384 -6.95 6.36 20.74
CA LEU A 384 -7.12 7.73 20.25
C LEU A 384 -8.58 8.07 19.96
N ILE A 385 -9.36 7.11 19.45
CA ILE A 385 -10.81 7.27 19.21
C ILE A 385 -11.54 7.64 20.52
N GLY A 386 -11.16 7.02 21.64
CA GLY A 386 -11.79 7.22 22.94
C GLY A 386 -11.31 8.44 23.74
N ARG A 387 -10.34 9.23 23.25
CA ARG A 387 -9.82 10.40 23.97
C ARG A 387 -10.71 11.63 23.79
N LYS A 388 -10.91 12.36 24.89
CA LYS A 388 -11.61 13.66 24.91
C LYS A 388 -10.70 14.80 24.41
N ASP A 389 -9.43 14.80 24.83
CA ASP A 389 -8.45 15.82 24.40
C ASP A 389 -7.79 15.41 23.09
N LYS A 390 -8.29 15.99 22.00
CA LYS A 390 -7.88 15.65 20.63
C LYS A 390 -6.93 16.69 20.08
N ASN A 391 -5.64 16.37 20.11
CA ASN A 391 -4.64 17.13 19.40
C ASN A 391 -4.74 16.83 17.89
N VAL A 392 -5.03 17.88 17.11
CA VAL A 392 -5.25 17.78 15.66
C VAL A 392 -4.01 17.27 14.92
N PHE A 393 -2.81 17.69 15.33
CA PHE A 393 -1.55 17.25 14.71
C PHE A 393 -1.26 15.78 15.00
N VAL A 394 -1.60 15.30 16.20
CA VAL A 394 -1.49 13.87 16.55
C VAL A 394 -2.45 13.05 15.71
N ILE A 395 -3.67 13.55 15.46
CA ILE A 395 -4.63 12.87 14.58
C ILE A 395 -4.08 12.77 13.15
N VAL A 396 -3.61 13.88 12.58
CA VAL A 396 -3.01 13.89 11.22
C VAL A 396 -1.83 12.94 11.12
N PHE A 397 -0.88 13.03 12.05
CA PHE A 397 0.31 12.20 12.02
C PHE A 397 -0.02 10.72 12.16
N PHE A 398 -0.87 10.39 13.13
CA PHE A 398 -1.25 9.01 13.39
C PHE A 398 -2.12 8.42 12.27
N SER A 399 -3.01 9.19 11.64
CA SER A 399 -3.80 8.68 10.50
C SER A 399 -2.93 8.28 9.33
N ILE A 400 -1.86 9.04 9.07
CA ILE A 400 -0.90 8.75 8.00
C ILE A 400 -0.06 7.52 8.35
N ILE A 401 0.49 7.45 9.57
CA ILE A 401 1.20 6.25 10.06
C ILE A 401 0.30 5.03 9.94
N TYR A 402 -0.96 5.13 10.39
CA TYR A 402 -1.89 4.01 10.40
C TYR A 402 -2.07 3.41 9.00
N ILE A 403 -2.30 4.25 7.99
CA ILE A 403 -2.51 3.79 6.61
C ILE A 403 -1.23 3.24 6.00
N LYS A 404 -0.10 3.94 6.15
CA LYS A 404 1.17 3.50 5.57
C LYS A 404 1.78 2.30 6.30
N SER A 405 1.38 2.04 7.54
CA SER A 405 1.78 0.82 8.25
C SER A 405 1.28 -0.44 7.53
N TYR A 406 0.08 -0.42 6.94
CA TYR A 406 -0.41 -1.57 6.17
C TYR A 406 0.26 -1.73 4.81
N LEU A 407 0.84 -0.66 4.27
CA LEU A 407 1.67 -0.80 3.07
C LEU A 407 2.88 -1.71 3.34
N MET A 408 3.33 -1.87 4.59
CA MET A 408 4.41 -2.81 4.94
C MET A 408 4.06 -4.26 4.66
N LEU A 409 2.77 -4.60 4.62
CA LEU A 409 2.32 -5.95 4.26
C LEU A 409 2.49 -6.21 2.76
N LEU A 410 2.28 -5.19 1.94
CA LEU A 410 2.38 -5.27 0.48
C LEU A 410 3.79 -5.00 -0.03
N SER A 411 4.53 -4.09 0.64
CA SER A 411 5.86 -3.62 0.27
C SER A 411 6.64 -3.16 1.49
N PRO A 412 7.37 -4.05 2.17
CA PRO A 412 8.20 -3.68 3.31
C PRO A 412 9.16 -2.52 3.05
N VAL A 413 9.89 -2.58 1.92
CA VAL A 413 10.90 -1.57 1.56
C VAL A 413 10.26 -0.20 1.33
N VAL A 414 9.25 -0.14 0.45
CA VAL A 414 8.57 1.14 0.11
C VAL A 414 7.87 1.71 1.34
N ALA A 415 7.29 0.88 2.19
CA ALA A 415 6.63 1.34 3.39
C ALA A 415 7.62 1.87 4.45
N LEU A 416 8.74 1.18 4.70
CA LEU A 416 9.78 1.63 5.64
C LEU A 416 10.38 2.96 5.22
N THR A 417 10.73 3.09 3.94
CA THR A 417 11.24 4.33 3.36
C THR A 417 10.21 5.46 3.48
N THR A 418 8.94 5.17 3.19
CA THR A 418 7.85 6.16 3.35
C THR A 418 7.61 6.56 4.82
N LEU A 419 7.75 5.63 5.78
CA LEU A 419 7.65 5.96 7.21
C LEU A 419 8.76 6.93 7.64
N ILE A 420 10.00 6.72 7.17
CA ILE A 420 11.10 7.65 7.45
C ILE A 420 10.77 9.05 6.91
N ASP A 421 10.23 9.14 5.70
CA ASP A 421 9.80 10.43 5.11
C ASP A 421 8.67 11.08 5.93
N ILE A 422 7.71 10.30 6.43
CA ILE A 422 6.64 10.78 7.31
C ILE A 422 7.21 11.37 8.59
N PHE A 423 8.20 10.72 9.21
CA PHE A 423 8.88 11.26 10.38
C PHE A 423 9.62 12.56 10.05
N PHE A 424 10.30 12.63 8.90
CA PHE A 424 10.99 13.84 8.46
C PHE A 424 10.02 15.02 8.28
N ILE A 425 8.92 14.82 7.54
CA ILE A 425 7.89 15.86 7.34
C ILE A 425 7.19 16.23 8.64
N PHE A 426 7.03 15.29 9.57
CA PHE A 426 6.49 15.58 10.89
C PHE A 426 7.44 16.43 11.75
N ILE A 427 8.76 16.18 11.69
CA ILE A 427 9.76 17.03 12.34
C ILE A 427 9.71 18.44 11.75
N LEU A 428 9.63 18.56 10.41
CA LEU A 428 9.44 19.85 9.73
C LEU A 428 8.15 20.56 10.19
N CYS A 429 7.03 19.82 10.30
CA CYS A 429 5.78 20.36 10.83
C CYS A 429 5.96 20.93 12.24
N ASN A 430 6.66 20.22 13.13
CA ASN A 430 6.93 20.69 14.49
C ASN A 430 7.83 21.93 14.50
N PHE A 431 8.85 21.97 13.66
CA PHE A 431 9.68 23.15 13.50
C PHE A 431 8.86 24.37 13.04
N LEU A 432 8.03 24.21 12.02
CA LEU A 432 7.14 25.29 11.54
C LEU A 432 6.17 25.79 12.62
N LEU A 433 5.66 24.89 13.46
CA LEU A 433 4.79 25.27 14.57
C LEU A 433 5.50 26.12 15.62
N LEU A 434 6.80 25.89 15.85
CA LEU A 434 7.60 26.73 16.75
C LEU A 434 7.86 28.12 16.15
N VAL A 435 8.05 28.21 14.84
CA VAL A 435 8.27 29.48 14.14
C VAL A 435 6.99 30.30 14.08
N VAL A 436 5.85 29.70 13.75
CA VAL A 436 4.55 30.39 13.58
C VAL A 436 3.90 30.83 14.90
N LYS A 437 4.32 30.24 16.03
CA LYS A 437 3.87 30.66 17.37
C LYS A 437 4.60 31.88 17.91
N LYS A 438 5.80 32.15 17.41
CA LYS A 438 6.52 33.41 17.65
C LYS A 438 6.00 34.44 16.67
#